data_AF-Q4WBC0-F1
#
_entry.id   AF-Q4WBC0-F1
#
_cell.length_a   1.000
_cell.length_b   1.000
_cell.length_c   1.000
_cell.angle_alpha   90.00
_cell.angle_beta   90.00
_cell.angle_gamma   90.00
#
_symmetry.space_group_name_H-M   'P 1'
#
loop_
_entity.id
_entity.type
_entity.pdbx_description
1 polymer ?
#
loop_
_entity_poly.entity_id
_entity_poly.type
_entity_poly.pdbx_seq_one_letter_code
_entity_poly.pdbx_strand_id
1 'polypeptide(L)'
;MAMNTCWSIGYAQNCNSGIQHINIAFIPTFTPYSHRLHLLIIKSFPSPQVQFCTMKLTTVSILAAVSSALAVPTNIKRDSYIQISDFWARAGPTSPGASMHFVVTDPNYPEDTPTDCNLIWTYGHAAKEGARCNNGEYYIKFPNGAPDFNLFTLELQRVSGPIAEDGHVLLSSNANGGAPGTKWICVNDPKPGVEISCSYDGVLQMQVA
;
A
#
# COMPACT_ATOMS: atom_id res chain seq x y z
N MET A 1 28.53 2.13 -9.21
CA MET A 1 27.93 2.79 -10.40
C MET A 1 26.58 3.34 -9.98
N ALA A 2 26.50 4.64 -9.72
CA ALA A 2 25.25 5.34 -9.44
C ALA A 2 25.19 6.54 -10.40
N MET A 3 24.12 6.61 -11.18
CA MET A 3 23.87 7.65 -12.17
C MET A 3 23.41 8.93 -11.45
N ASN A 4 24.18 10.02 -11.57
CA ASN A 4 23.75 11.35 -11.15
C ASN A 4 22.88 11.96 -12.26
N THR A 5 21.59 12.17 -11.99
CA THR A 5 20.70 12.94 -12.87
C THR A 5 20.75 14.41 -12.47
N CYS A 6 21.34 15.25 -13.33
CA CYS A 6 21.38 16.69 -13.15
C CYS A 6 20.17 17.30 -13.89
N TRP A 7 19.25 17.92 -13.16
CA TRP A 7 18.18 18.71 -13.77
C TRP A 7 18.57 20.19 -13.76
N SER A 8 18.64 20.81 -14.94
CA SER A 8 18.77 22.26 -15.08
C SER A 8 17.40 22.88 -15.29
N ILE A 9 17.04 23.86 -14.44
CA ILE A 9 15.91 24.76 -14.70
C ILE A 9 16.51 26.04 -15.27
N GLY A 10 16.39 26.23 -16.59
CA GLY A 10 16.79 27.46 -17.25
C GLY A 10 15.67 28.49 -17.16
N TYR A 11 15.94 29.66 -16.57
CA TYR A 11 15.13 30.86 -16.78
C TYR A 11 15.82 31.72 -17.84
N ALA A 12 15.15 31.96 -18.96
CA ALA A 12 15.58 32.93 -19.96
C ALA A 12 14.94 34.29 -19.62
N GLN A 13 15.75 35.28 -19.24
CA GLN A 13 15.37 36.68 -19.32
C GLN A 13 16.11 37.31 -20.50
N ASN A 14 15.34 37.80 -21.46
CA ASN A 14 15.86 38.40 -22.68
C ASN A 14 16.03 39.91 -22.45
N CYS A 15 17.24 40.34 -22.12
CA CYS A 15 17.71 41.71 -22.33
C CYS A 15 19.18 41.62 -22.78
N ASN A 16 19.48 42.35 -23.86
CA ASN A 16 20.74 42.32 -24.58
C ASN A 16 21.97 42.42 -23.65
N SER A 17 22.96 41.57 -23.94
CA SER A 17 24.32 41.46 -23.39
C SER A 17 24.49 40.85 -21.98
N GLY A 18 24.83 39.54 -21.97
CA GLY A 18 25.56 38.87 -20.89
C GLY A 18 24.77 37.82 -20.11
N ILE A 19 24.82 36.56 -20.54
CA ILE A 19 24.27 35.42 -19.78
C ILE A 19 25.12 35.22 -18.51
N GLN A 20 24.52 35.36 -17.32
CA GLN A 20 25.12 34.86 -16.09
C GLN A 20 24.53 33.49 -15.74
N HIS A 21 25.37 32.45 -15.76
CA HIS A 21 25.02 31.12 -15.26
C HIS A 21 25.22 31.08 -13.74
N ILE A 22 24.13 30.89 -13.00
CA ILE A 22 24.19 30.54 -11.58
C ILE A 22 24.14 29.02 -11.47
N ASN A 23 25.25 28.40 -11.07
CA ASN A 23 25.27 26.97 -10.75
C ASN A 23 24.96 26.78 -9.26
N ILE A 24 23.83 26.16 -8.96
CA ILE A 24 23.46 25.74 -7.60
C ILE A 24 23.65 24.24 -7.53
N ALA A 25 24.57 23.77 -6.70
CA ALA A 25 24.81 22.36 -6.45
C ALA A 25 24.28 21.98 -5.06
N PHE A 26 23.46 20.93 -4.99
CA PHE A 26 23.04 20.31 -3.74
C PHE A 26 23.86 19.04 -3.51
N ILE A 27 24.59 18.98 -2.39
CA ILE A 27 25.35 17.80 -1.98
C ILE A 27 24.66 17.22 -0.73
N PRO A 28 24.02 16.04 -0.81
CA PRO A 28 23.47 15.40 0.37
C PRO A 28 24.60 14.72 1.16
N THR A 29 24.88 15.21 2.36
CA THR A 29 25.70 14.48 3.34
C THR A 29 24.80 13.68 4.27
N PHE A 30 24.87 12.36 4.18
CA PHE A 30 24.23 11.46 5.14
C PHE A 30 25.18 11.15 6.28
N THR A 31 24.84 11.60 7.49
CA THR A 31 25.31 11.02 8.75
C THR A 31 24.10 10.60 9.58
N PRO A 32 24.13 9.43 10.24
CA PRO A 32 23.02 8.97 11.05
C PRO A 32 22.94 9.85 12.31
N TYR A 33 21.75 10.33 12.67
CA TYR A 33 21.47 11.24 13.79
C TYR A 33 21.78 12.73 13.57
N SER A 34 21.09 13.38 12.63
CA SER A 34 20.57 14.76 12.78
C SER A 34 19.99 15.25 11.44
N HIS A 35 18.70 15.59 11.40
CA HIS A 35 18.12 16.31 10.26
C HIS A 35 18.35 17.82 10.44
N ARG A 36 19.52 18.30 10.01
CA ARG A 36 19.76 19.74 9.80
C ARG A 36 20.17 19.99 8.36
N LEU A 37 19.33 20.72 7.62
CA LEU A 37 19.65 21.22 6.29
C LEU A 37 20.57 22.44 6.44
N HIS A 38 21.84 22.32 6.08
CA HIS A 38 22.76 23.45 6.01
C HIS A 38 22.74 24.04 4.59
N LEU A 39 22.14 25.22 4.44
CA LEU A 39 22.20 25.99 3.20
C LEU A 39 23.55 26.69 3.11
N LEU A 40 24.43 26.23 2.22
CA LEU A 40 25.71 26.89 1.95
C LEU A 40 25.51 27.91 0.81
N ILE A 41 25.43 29.19 1.15
CA ILE A 41 25.43 30.28 0.15
C ILE A 41 26.89 30.65 -0.15
N ILE A 42 27.40 30.26 -1.31
CA ILE A 42 28.70 30.72 -1.78
C ILE A 42 28.54 32.17 -2.27
N LYS A 43 29.04 33.14 -1.51
CA LYS A 43 29.14 34.53 -1.97
C LYS A 43 30.20 34.62 -3.06
N SER A 44 29.78 35.02 -4.26
CA SER A 44 30.67 35.48 -5.31
C SER A 44 31.27 36.84 -4.93
N PHE A 45 32.59 36.95 -5.02
CA PHE A 45 33.31 38.22 -4.88
C PHE A 45 33.15 39.04 -6.17
N PRO A 46 32.81 40.35 -6.10
CA PRO A 46 32.95 41.22 -7.25
C PRO A 46 34.39 41.79 -7.31
N SER A 47 35.03 41.62 -8.47
CA SER A 47 36.20 42.40 -8.88
C SER A 47 35.79 43.84 -9.22
N PRO A 48 36.63 44.87 -8.97
CA PRO A 48 36.21 46.25 -9.10
C PRO A 48 36.32 46.70 -10.55
N GLN A 49 35.22 47.19 -11.12
CA GLN A 49 35.30 48.20 -12.17
C GLN A 49 34.28 49.30 -11.88
N VAL A 50 34.84 50.50 -11.82
CA VAL A 50 34.18 51.77 -11.59
C VAL A 50 33.31 52.09 -12.80
N GLN A 51 32.00 52.27 -12.59
CA GLN A 51 31.23 53.14 -13.48
C GLN A 51 30.03 53.72 -12.76
N PHE A 52 30.04 55.05 -12.64
CA PHE A 52 28.94 55.85 -12.12
C PHE A 52 27.77 55.80 -13.10
N CYS A 53 26.61 55.33 -12.65
CA CYS A 53 25.33 55.66 -13.25
C CYS A 53 24.30 55.91 -12.14
N THR A 54 23.88 57.16 -12.03
CA THR A 54 22.78 57.63 -11.20
C THR A 54 21.48 56.97 -11.64
N MET A 55 20.76 56.30 -10.75
CA MET A 55 19.41 55.82 -11.03
C MET A 55 18.48 56.20 -9.87
N LYS A 56 17.39 56.90 -10.22
CA LYS A 56 16.30 57.30 -9.30
C LYS A 56 15.62 56.04 -8.76
N LEU A 57 15.49 55.97 -7.44
CA LEU A 57 14.68 54.97 -6.75
C LEU A 57 13.20 55.18 -7.09
N THR A 58 12.58 54.21 -7.76
CA THR A 58 11.13 54.05 -7.77
C THR A 58 10.83 52.67 -7.23
N THR A 59 10.59 52.60 -5.92
CA THR A 59 10.24 51.37 -5.19
C THR A 59 8.77 51.05 -5.45
N VAL A 60 8.50 50.03 -6.26
CA VAL A 60 7.18 49.39 -6.36
C VAL A 60 7.23 48.10 -5.55
N SER A 61 6.62 48.11 -4.37
CA SER A 61 6.52 46.94 -3.50
C SER A 61 5.49 45.96 -4.06
N ILE A 62 5.94 44.84 -4.63
CA ILE A 62 5.07 43.72 -5.02
C ILE A 62 4.85 42.85 -3.77
N LEU A 63 3.64 42.88 -3.22
CA LEU A 63 3.20 41.95 -2.17
C LEU A 63 3.13 40.54 -2.77
N ALA A 64 4.08 39.68 -2.40
CA ALA A 64 3.96 38.25 -2.62
C ALA A 64 2.97 37.67 -1.59
N ALA A 65 1.74 37.42 -2.01
CA ALA A 65 0.78 36.66 -1.21
C ALA A 65 1.20 35.18 -1.25
N VAL A 66 1.83 34.70 -0.18
CA VAL A 66 2.09 33.28 0.03
C VAL A 66 0.77 32.63 0.44
N SER A 67 0.07 32.04 -0.52
CA SER A 67 -1.08 31.18 -0.23
C SER A 67 -0.56 29.88 0.40
N SER A 68 -0.53 29.83 1.73
CA SER A 68 -0.40 28.57 2.46
C SER A 68 -1.66 27.74 2.19
N ALA A 69 -1.55 26.78 1.27
CA ALA A 69 -2.55 25.74 1.11
C ALA A 69 -2.62 24.96 2.43
N LEU A 70 -3.65 25.24 3.23
CA LEU A 70 -3.99 24.43 4.39
C LEU A 70 -4.45 23.08 3.84
N ALA A 71 -3.63 22.05 3.99
CA ALA A 71 -4.05 20.68 3.82
C ALA A 71 -5.17 20.42 4.83
N VAL A 72 -6.42 20.52 4.38
CA VAL A 72 -7.57 20.16 5.20
C VAL A 72 -7.45 18.66 5.44
N PRO A 73 -7.45 18.18 6.69
CA PRO A 73 -7.52 16.75 6.96
C PRO A 73 -8.83 16.25 6.34
N THR A 74 -8.72 15.50 5.25
CA THR A 74 -9.85 14.74 4.72
C THR A 74 -10.22 13.74 5.80
N ASN A 75 -11.37 13.96 6.43
CA ASN A 75 -11.98 13.02 7.34
C ASN A 75 -12.46 11.84 6.48
N ILE A 76 -11.52 10.96 6.10
CA ILE A 76 -11.83 9.78 5.29
C ILE A 76 -12.66 8.89 6.20
N LYS A 77 -13.95 8.79 5.89
CA LYS A 77 -14.85 7.86 6.56
C LYS A 77 -14.31 6.46 6.24
N ARG A 78 -13.71 5.82 7.25
CA ARG A 78 -13.23 4.45 7.14
C ARG A 78 -14.40 3.51 7.38
N ASP A 79 -14.62 2.60 6.45
CA ASP A 79 -15.41 1.41 6.71
C ASP A 79 -14.56 0.48 7.59
N SER A 80 -15.22 -0.17 8.55
CA SER A 80 -14.55 -1.03 9.53
C SER A 80 -14.42 -2.47 9.06
N TYR A 81 -14.66 -2.75 7.77
CA TYR A 81 -14.71 -4.11 7.25
C TYR A 81 -14.34 -4.18 5.77
N ILE A 82 -13.82 -5.34 5.38
CA ILE A 82 -13.69 -5.78 3.99
C ILE A 82 -14.71 -6.87 3.69
N GLN A 83 -15.10 -6.98 2.43
CA GLN A 83 -16.05 -7.98 1.97
C GLN A 83 -15.32 -9.14 1.30
N ILE A 84 -15.68 -10.36 1.67
CA ILE A 84 -15.17 -11.60 1.09
C ILE A 84 -16.35 -12.32 0.44
N SER A 85 -16.25 -12.56 -0.87
CA SER A 85 -17.27 -13.20 -1.69
C SER A 85 -16.69 -14.40 -2.44
N ASP A 86 -17.57 -15.23 -3.03
CA ASP A 86 -17.19 -16.48 -3.73
C ASP A 86 -16.19 -17.35 -2.93
N PHE A 87 -16.44 -17.44 -1.63
CA PHE A 87 -15.49 -18.07 -0.71
C PHE A 87 -15.75 -19.57 -0.61
N TRP A 88 -14.81 -20.36 -1.11
CA TRP A 88 -14.83 -21.82 -1.00
C TRP A 88 -13.44 -22.41 -0.79
N ALA A 89 -13.41 -23.63 -0.26
CA ALA A 89 -12.19 -24.40 -0.10
C ALA A 89 -12.46 -25.89 -0.36
N ARG A 90 -11.49 -26.59 -0.93
CA ARG A 90 -11.61 -28.03 -1.24
C ARG A 90 -10.31 -28.73 -0.95
N ALA A 91 -10.40 -29.91 -0.36
CA ALA A 91 -9.28 -30.82 -0.27
C ALA A 91 -9.58 -32.20 -0.89
N GLY A 92 -8.54 -32.82 -1.42
CA GLY A 92 -8.55 -34.16 -2.01
C GLY A 92 -7.26 -34.92 -1.71
N PRO A 93 -7.21 -36.21 -2.06
CA PRO A 93 -6.16 -37.14 -1.60
C PRO A 93 -4.81 -36.95 -2.31
N THR A 94 -4.77 -36.22 -3.42
CA THR A 94 -3.58 -36.04 -4.27
C THR A 94 -2.84 -34.75 -3.91
N SER A 95 -1.51 -34.74 -3.83
CA SER A 95 -0.74 -33.50 -3.62
C SER A 95 -0.56 -32.68 -4.91
N PRO A 96 -0.73 -31.33 -4.90
CA PRO A 96 -1.22 -30.51 -3.79
C PRO A 96 -2.72 -30.70 -3.59
N GLY A 97 -3.08 -31.13 -2.38
CA GLY A 97 -4.43 -31.64 -2.08
C GLY A 97 -5.41 -30.58 -1.67
N ALA A 98 -4.98 -29.37 -1.33
CA ALA A 98 -5.85 -28.31 -0.83
C ALA A 98 -5.88 -27.11 -1.79
N SER A 99 -7.06 -26.54 -1.93
CA SER A 99 -7.31 -25.30 -2.67
C SER A 99 -8.29 -24.42 -1.90
N MET A 100 -8.10 -23.11 -1.98
CA MET A 100 -9.02 -22.11 -1.43
C MET A 100 -9.10 -20.93 -2.37
N HIS A 101 -10.31 -20.44 -2.55
CA HIS A 101 -10.62 -19.32 -3.41
C HIS A 101 -11.57 -18.38 -2.69
N PHE A 102 -11.37 -17.08 -2.88
CA PHE A 102 -12.31 -16.03 -2.51
C PHE A 102 -11.98 -14.75 -3.26
N VAL A 103 -12.92 -13.82 -3.28
CA VAL A 103 -12.77 -12.48 -3.85
C VAL A 103 -12.88 -11.45 -2.74
N VAL A 104 -11.89 -10.56 -2.64
CA VAL A 104 -11.84 -9.45 -1.69
C VAL A 104 -12.32 -8.17 -2.36
N THR A 105 -13.23 -7.48 -1.71
CA THR A 105 -13.64 -6.11 -2.05
C THR A 105 -13.49 -5.24 -0.82
N ASP A 106 -12.74 -4.15 -0.95
CA ASP A 106 -12.48 -3.23 0.15
C ASP A 106 -13.19 -1.88 -0.08
N PRO A 107 -14.21 -1.55 0.74
CA PRO A 107 -14.90 -0.27 0.67
C PRO A 107 -14.01 0.96 0.93
N ASN A 108 -12.90 0.81 1.67
CA ASN A 108 -11.94 1.89 1.92
C ASN A 108 -11.14 2.27 0.67
N TYR A 109 -11.15 1.41 -0.36
CA TYR A 109 -10.44 1.57 -1.61
C TYR A 109 -11.38 1.32 -2.80
N PRO A 110 -12.32 2.23 -3.04
CA PRO A 110 -13.36 2.04 -4.07
C PRO A 110 -12.82 2.03 -5.51
N GLU A 111 -11.59 2.51 -5.71
CA GLU A 111 -10.89 2.46 -7.00
C GLU A 111 -10.20 1.10 -7.25
N ASP A 112 -10.04 0.28 -6.21
CA ASP A 112 -9.46 -1.05 -6.34
C ASP A 112 -10.49 -1.99 -6.97
N THR A 113 -10.06 -2.77 -7.95
CA THR A 113 -10.91 -3.80 -8.54
C THR A 113 -11.08 -4.95 -7.54
N PRO A 114 -12.27 -5.57 -7.43
CA PRO A 114 -12.45 -6.79 -6.65
C PRO A 114 -11.37 -7.81 -6.99
N THR A 115 -10.70 -8.30 -5.95
CA THR A 115 -9.45 -9.02 -6.09
C THR A 115 -9.67 -10.50 -5.86
N ASP A 116 -9.33 -11.30 -6.86
CA ASP A 116 -9.30 -12.76 -6.78
C ASP A 116 -8.09 -13.24 -5.95
N CYS A 117 -8.36 -14.12 -4.99
CA CYS A 117 -7.39 -14.70 -4.09
C CYS A 117 -7.48 -16.23 -4.20
N ASN A 118 -6.44 -16.85 -4.75
CA ASN A 118 -6.39 -18.30 -4.93
C ASN A 118 -5.14 -18.87 -4.25
N LEU A 119 -5.33 -19.91 -3.43
CA LEU A 119 -4.24 -20.62 -2.77
C LEU A 119 -4.32 -22.09 -3.09
N ILE A 120 -3.17 -22.70 -3.34
CA ILE A 120 -3.01 -24.14 -3.53
C ILE A 120 -1.86 -24.60 -2.64
N TRP A 121 -2.08 -25.62 -1.81
CA TRP A 121 -1.07 -26.18 -0.92
C TRP A 121 -1.37 -27.66 -0.61
N THR A 122 -0.51 -28.31 0.16
CA THR A 122 -0.77 -29.68 0.63
C THR A 122 -1.68 -29.64 1.85
N TYR A 123 -2.82 -30.32 1.79
CA TYR A 123 -3.77 -30.38 2.93
C TYR A 123 -3.09 -30.92 4.19
N GLY A 124 -3.40 -30.36 5.35
CA GLY A 124 -2.74 -30.66 6.63
C GLY A 124 -1.36 -30.01 6.84
N HIS A 125 -0.83 -29.31 5.84
CA HIS A 125 0.40 -28.51 5.97
C HIS A 125 0.10 -27.01 5.96
N ALA A 126 1.04 -26.22 6.48
CA ALA A 126 0.96 -24.77 6.41
C ALA A 126 0.94 -24.30 4.95
N ALA A 127 0.10 -23.31 4.65
CA ALA A 127 0.18 -22.59 3.39
C ALA A 127 1.53 -21.87 3.27
N LYS A 128 1.93 -21.56 2.04
CA LYS A 128 3.19 -20.88 1.76
C LYS A 128 3.24 -19.52 2.49
N GLU A 129 4.35 -19.25 3.18
CA GLU A 129 4.61 -17.93 3.77
C GLU A 129 4.59 -16.84 2.70
N GLY A 130 3.96 -15.71 3.02
CA GLY A 130 3.82 -14.60 2.08
C GLY A 130 2.90 -14.89 0.89
N ALA A 131 1.96 -15.84 1.02
CA ALA A 131 0.86 -15.97 0.07
C ALA A 131 0.12 -14.63 -0.07
N ARG A 132 -0.27 -14.30 -1.30
CA ARG A 132 -0.97 -13.06 -1.62
C ARG A 132 -2.11 -13.32 -2.59
N CYS A 133 -3.07 -12.42 -2.58
CA CYS A 133 -4.07 -12.34 -3.65
C CYS A 133 -3.43 -11.96 -4.99
N ASN A 134 -4.14 -12.15 -6.10
CA ASN A 134 -3.56 -12.11 -7.45
C ASN A 134 -2.99 -10.73 -7.83
N ASN A 135 -3.57 -9.64 -7.33
CA ASN A 135 -3.03 -8.29 -7.55
C ASN A 135 -1.90 -7.92 -6.56
N GLY A 136 -1.63 -8.77 -5.57
CA GLY A 136 -0.58 -8.58 -4.57
C GLY A 136 -0.90 -7.58 -3.47
N GLU A 137 -2.14 -7.08 -3.36
CA GLU A 137 -2.54 -6.03 -2.40
C GLU A 137 -2.84 -6.56 -1.00
N TYR A 138 -3.18 -7.85 -0.88
CA TYR A 138 -3.41 -8.50 0.41
C TYR A 138 -2.50 -9.70 0.60
N TYR A 139 -1.88 -9.78 1.76
CA TYR A 139 -1.32 -11.03 2.28
C TYR A 139 -2.46 -11.90 2.80
N ILE A 140 -2.31 -13.21 2.58
CA ILE A 140 -3.21 -14.23 3.08
C ILE A 140 -2.47 -15.04 4.12
N LYS A 141 -2.97 -15.07 5.35
CA LYS A 141 -2.32 -15.77 6.46
C LYS A 141 -3.29 -16.64 7.25
N PHE A 142 -2.70 -17.63 7.89
CA PHE A 142 -3.38 -18.52 8.83
C PHE A 142 -2.61 -18.47 10.16
N PRO A 143 -2.92 -17.51 11.05
CA PRO A 143 -2.12 -17.25 12.25
C PRO A 143 -2.10 -18.43 13.23
N ASN A 144 -3.08 -19.32 13.14
CA ASN A 144 -3.19 -20.53 13.95
C ASN A 144 -2.51 -21.76 13.32
N GLY A 145 -1.75 -21.60 12.22
CA GLY A 145 -1.04 -22.67 11.55
C GLY A 145 -1.79 -23.22 10.33
N ALA A 146 -1.58 -24.49 10.01
CA ALA A 146 -2.23 -25.14 8.87
C ALA A 146 -3.76 -25.08 9.03
N PRO A 147 -4.51 -24.59 8.02
CA PRO A 147 -5.96 -24.52 8.12
C PRO A 147 -6.58 -25.93 8.07
N ASP A 148 -7.32 -26.29 9.12
CA ASP A 148 -8.35 -27.33 9.08
C ASP A 148 -9.62 -26.67 8.55
N PHE A 149 -10.16 -27.14 7.42
CA PHE A 149 -11.34 -26.51 6.83
C PHE A 149 -12.59 -26.56 7.71
N ASN A 150 -12.61 -27.39 8.76
CA ASN A 150 -13.68 -27.36 9.75
C ASN A 150 -13.53 -26.25 10.80
N LEU A 151 -12.31 -25.76 11.03
CA LEU A 151 -12.01 -24.70 12.00
C LEU A 151 -10.68 -24.02 11.68
N PHE A 152 -10.72 -22.78 11.20
CA PHE A 152 -9.50 -22.02 10.94
C PHE A 152 -9.73 -20.51 11.07
N THR A 153 -8.65 -19.78 11.35
CA THR A 153 -8.64 -18.31 11.30
C THR A 153 -8.06 -17.89 9.95
N LEU A 154 -8.80 -17.11 9.18
CA LEU A 154 -8.30 -16.41 8.01
C LEU A 154 -7.89 -15.00 8.43
N GLU A 155 -6.69 -14.59 8.04
CA GLU A 155 -6.19 -13.22 8.17
C GLU A 155 -5.89 -12.64 6.80
N LEU A 156 -6.37 -11.41 6.57
CA LEU A 156 -6.05 -10.60 5.39
C LEU A 156 -5.41 -9.30 5.86
N GLN A 157 -4.18 -9.07 5.40
CA GLN A 157 -3.44 -7.86 5.72
C GLN A 157 -3.11 -7.11 4.44
N ARG A 158 -3.51 -5.84 4.37
CA ARG A 158 -3.22 -4.98 3.22
C ARG A 158 -1.72 -4.64 3.16
N VAL A 159 -1.14 -4.75 1.97
CA VAL A 159 0.31 -4.60 1.74
C VAL A 159 0.75 -3.14 1.79
N SER A 160 -0.03 -2.23 1.21
CA SER A 160 0.33 -0.81 1.13
C SER A 160 -0.85 0.08 0.79
N GLY A 161 -0.99 1.24 1.44
CA GLY A 161 -1.93 2.31 1.07
C GLY A 161 -2.08 3.35 2.19
N PRO A 162 -2.88 4.41 1.96
CA PRO A 162 -3.17 5.44 2.97
C PRO A 162 -3.86 4.91 4.24
N ILE A 163 -4.57 3.79 4.15
CA ILE A 163 -5.26 3.11 5.25
C ILE A 163 -4.66 1.72 5.39
N ALA A 164 -3.99 1.46 6.50
CA ALA A 164 -3.61 0.10 6.85
C ALA A 164 -4.87 -0.69 7.18
N GLU A 165 -4.92 -1.95 6.76
CA GLU A 165 -5.98 -2.86 7.12
C GLU A 165 -5.39 -4.19 7.57
N ASP A 166 -5.88 -4.66 8.70
CA ASP A 166 -5.56 -5.97 9.24
C ASP A 166 -6.85 -6.60 9.76
N GLY A 167 -7.32 -7.64 9.06
CA GLY A 167 -8.58 -8.29 9.33
C GLY A 167 -8.41 -9.75 9.68
N HIS A 168 -9.17 -10.23 10.66
CA HIS A 168 -9.19 -11.63 11.07
C HIS A 168 -10.62 -12.14 11.20
N VAL A 169 -10.83 -13.40 10.81
CA VAL A 169 -12.12 -14.07 11.00
C VAL A 169 -11.91 -15.55 11.32
N LEU A 170 -12.61 -16.01 12.35
CA LEU A 170 -12.71 -17.44 12.67
C LEU A 170 -13.85 -18.05 11.84
N LEU A 171 -13.54 -19.06 11.04
CA LEU A 171 -14.52 -19.88 10.35
C LEU A 171 -14.64 -21.25 11.01
N SER A 172 -15.88 -21.69 11.21
CA SER A 172 -16.21 -22.97 11.83
C SER A 172 -17.38 -23.61 11.10
N SER A 173 -17.24 -24.88 10.73
CA SER A 173 -18.24 -25.61 9.93
C SER A 173 -19.35 -26.31 10.73
N ASN A 174 -19.48 -26.09 12.04
CA ASN A 174 -20.28 -26.90 12.98
C ASN A 174 -19.92 -28.41 13.01
N ALA A 175 -19.15 -28.95 12.06
CA ALA A 175 -18.82 -30.37 11.96
C ALA A 175 -18.05 -30.88 13.19
N ASN A 176 -17.31 -30.00 13.87
CA ASN A 176 -16.57 -30.29 15.09
C ASN A 176 -17.35 -30.00 16.39
N GLY A 177 -18.65 -29.67 16.31
CA GLY A 177 -19.57 -29.56 17.45
C GLY A 177 -19.26 -28.48 18.50
N GLY A 178 -18.22 -27.65 18.31
CA GLY A 178 -17.66 -26.80 19.37
C GLY A 178 -17.80 -25.29 19.20
N ALA A 179 -18.25 -24.78 18.05
CA ALA A 179 -18.39 -23.33 17.82
C ALA A 179 -19.70 -23.02 17.11
N PRO A 180 -20.36 -21.88 17.39
CA PRO A 180 -21.51 -21.44 16.61
C PRO A 180 -21.08 -21.33 15.16
N GLY A 181 -21.56 -22.24 14.32
CA GLY A 181 -21.11 -22.32 12.94
C GLY A 181 -21.37 -21.01 12.24
N THR A 182 -20.34 -20.53 11.56
CA THR A 182 -20.51 -19.43 10.63
C THR A 182 -21.36 -19.93 9.46
N LYS A 183 -21.67 -19.06 8.50
CA LYS A 183 -22.24 -19.49 7.21
C LYS A 183 -21.25 -20.33 6.37
N TRP A 184 -20.18 -20.82 6.97
CA TRP A 184 -19.20 -21.74 6.39
C TRP A 184 -19.72 -23.18 6.48
N ILE A 185 -20.07 -23.75 5.33
CA ILE A 185 -20.73 -25.04 5.23
C ILE A 185 -19.74 -26.02 4.60
N CYS A 186 -19.47 -27.13 5.27
CA CYS A 186 -18.57 -28.18 4.78
C CYS A 186 -19.33 -29.49 4.55
N VAL A 187 -18.96 -30.19 3.49
CA VAL A 187 -19.43 -31.52 3.15
C VAL A 187 -18.22 -32.43 2.97
N ASN A 188 -18.20 -33.55 3.69
CA ASN A 188 -17.19 -34.60 3.55
C ASN A 188 -17.57 -35.52 2.40
N ASP A 189 -16.56 -36.00 1.67
CA ASP A 189 -16.69 -36.93 0.54
C ASP A 189 -17.81 -36.57 -0.46
N PRO A 190 -17.93 -35.31 -0.91
CA PRO A 190 -19.05 -34.88 -1.74
C PRO A 190 -19.07 -35.58 -3.12
N LYS A 191 -17.92 -36.08 -3.57
CA LYS A 191 -17.74 -36.85 -4.81
C LYS A 191 -16.39 -37.57 -4.82
N PRO A 192 -16.19 -38.58 -5.69
CA PRO A 192 -14.90 -39.24 -5.82
C PRO A 192 -13.75 -38.25 -6.06
N GLY A 193 -12.66 -38.40 -5.30
CA GLY A 193 -11.46 -37.56 -5.40
C GLY A 193 -11.53 -36.23 -4.66
N VAL A 194 -12.58 -35.98 -3.86
CA VAL A 194 -12.68 -34.82 -2.96
C VAL A 194 -12.99 -35.34 -1.56
N GLU A 195 -12.10 -35.08 -0.60
CA GLU A 195 -12.25 -35.50 0.80
C GLU A 195 -13.15 -34.53 1.57
N ILE A 196 -13.03 -33.23 1.30
CA ILE A 196 -13.85 -32.19 1.92
C ILE A 196 -14.05 -31.03 0.95
N SER A 197 -15.27 -30.50 0.89
CA SER A 197 -15.60 -29.27 0.17
C SER A 197 -16.38 -28.35 1.07
N CYS A 198 -15.92 -27.12 1.19
CA CYS A 198 -16.53 -26.09 2.01
C CYS A 198 -16.84 -24.84 1.17
N SER A 199 -17.90 -24.13 1.55
CA SER A 199 -18.27 -22.84 0.95
C SER A 199 -18.96 -21.95 1.97
N TYR A 200 -18.72 -20.65 1.87
CA TYR A 200 -19.45 -19.65 2.64
C TYR A 200 -20.77 -19.28 1.94
N ASP A 201 -21.88 -19.32 2.67
CA ASP A 201 -23.19 -18.90 2.17
C ASP A 201 -23.35 -17.36 2.28
N GLY A 202 -23.16 -16.68 1.15
CA GLY A 202 -23.30 -15.23 1.00
C GLY A 202 -21.97 -14.48 1.01
N VAL A 203 -22.01 -13.23 1.47
CA VAL A 203 -20.83 -12.36 1.56
C VAL A 203 -20.41 -12.27 3.03
N LEU A 204 -19.15 -12.57 3.29
CA LEU A 204 -18.54 -12.45 4.61
C LEU A 204 -18.02 -11.02 4.81
N GLN A 205 -18.39 -10.38 5.92
CA GLN A 205 -17.81 -9.11 6.33
C GLN A 205 -16.74 -9.37 7.38
N MET A 206 -15.47 -9.21 7.00
CA MET A 206 -14.33 -9.33 7.91
C MET A 206 -14.03 -7.95 8.47
N GLN A 207 -14.09 -7.79 9.79
CA GLN A 207 -13.74 -6.52 10.42
C GLN A 207 -12.22 -6.28 10.30
N VAL A 208 -11.84 -5.02 10.07
CA VAL A 208 -10.45 -4.57 9.94
C VAL A 208 -10.14 -3.48 10.97
N ALA A 209 -8.90 -3.45 11.46
CA ALA A 209 -8.39 -2.45 12.40
C ALA A 209 -7.48 -1.40 11.73
#